data_AF-A0A957IUM7-F1
#
_entry.id   AF-A0A957IUM7-F1
#
_cell.length_a   1.000
_cell.length_b   1.000
_cell.length_c   1.000
_cell.angle_alpha   90.00
_cell.angle_beta   90.00
_cell.angle_gamma   90.00
#
_symmetry.space_group_name_H-M   'P 1'
#
loop_
_entity.id
_entity.type
_entity.pdbx_description
1 polymer ?
#
loop_
_entity_poly.entity_id
_entity_poly.type
_entity_poly.pdbx_seq_one_letter_code
_entity_poly.pdbx_strand_id
1 'polypeptide(L)'
;MNIDSNTHSGQTPLRLLGVYAHPDDETFCIGGTLAKYIIAGAEAMVVSFTQGEAGQIREASAATRRTLGEVRRKELYQACQQLGVQQTVCLNYGDGKLKDIAQAELVERIVQIIREFKPDMVFTFDETGAYGHPDHIAISQAATEACWQAGVETAFLGQLEHGLLPHTPRRVYHSIFPQSDRLLLQLLVNWLHSLDKRYRGSDDFMHGLMLFADESSMLGYASDHIQVQWYPSGFYIIEQGEPSTSLYLILSGEVDILREDETGEIVYLESHGSGVFIGEAGIAYGKPRNAHVVVTKNTTCLVLSPGEPTNFAGRGEEARFGVDDSAGGQAGGHDITTRIDVTEFIEPKINALSQHRSQYPISPEMFPLEMWREILGQEYFRRIYPPQHIETDFDL
;
A
#
# COMPACT_ATOMS: atom_id res chain seq x y z
N MET A 1 10.53 -25.04 39.59
CA MET A 1 11.38 -23.89 39.25
C MET A 1 10.43 -22.79 38.81
N ASN A 2 10.32 -21.75 39.65
CA ASN A 2 9.60 -20.53 39.32
C ASN A 2 10.30 -19.89 38.12
N ILE A 3 9.53 -19.55 37.09
CA ILE A 3 9.97 -18.59 36.08
C ILE A 3 9.44 -17.26 36.59
N ASP A 4 10.37 -16.43 37.04
CA ASP A 4 10.11 -15.15 37.67
C ASP A 4 9.27 -14.25 36.75
N SER A 5 8.18 -13.76 37.32
CA SER A 5 7.42 -12.61 36.86
C SER A 5 8.37 -11.42 36.77
N ASN A 6 8.81 -11.10 35.55
CA ASN A 6 9.60 -9.90 35.30
C ASN A 6 8.66 -8.70 35.51
N THR A 7 8.81 -8.06 36.66
CA THR A 7 8.23 -6.78 37.01
C THR A 7 8.72 -5.73 36.01
N HIS A 8 7.92 -5.39 35.01
CA HIS A 8 8.16 -4.16 34.25
C HIS A 8 7.99 -2.97 35.20
N SER A 9 9.05 -2.17 35.27
CA SER A 9 9.16 -0.90 35.98
C SER A 9 7.96 0.00 35.75
N GLY A 10 7.59 0.82 36.74
CA GLY A 10 6.47 1.76 36.71
C GLY A 10 6.58 2.93 35.72
N GLN A 11 6.96 2.66 34.47
CA GLN A 11 6.79 3.59 33.35
C GLN A 11 5.38 3.43 32.81
N THR A 12 4.69 4.57 32.64
CA THR A 12 3.44 4.63 31.87
C THR A 12 3.69 4.14 30.45
N PRO A 13 2.81 3.29 29.88
CA PRO A 13 2.98 2.78 28.53
C PRO A 13 3.01 3.94 27.52
N LEU A 14 3.83 3.81 26.48
CA LEU A 14 3.87 4.75 25.37
C LEU A 14 2.51 4.82 24.68
N ARG A 15 2.04 6.01 24.31
CA ARG A 15 0.72 6.20 23.69
C ARG A 15 0.83 6.72 22.26
N LEU A 16 0.39 5.95 21.29
CA LEU A 16 0.42 6.30 19.86
C LEU A 16 -0.99 6.72 19.39
N LEU A 17 -1.09 7.82 18.64
CA LEU A 17 -2.32 8.27 18.02
C LEU A 17 -2.14 8.38 16.50
N GLY A 18 -2.91 7.61 15.73
CA GLY A 18 -3.06 7.80 14.28
C GLY A 18 -4.29 8.65 13.96
N VAL A 19 -4.13 9.71 13.18
CA VAL A 19 -5.21 10.61 12.76
C VAL A 19 -5.31 10.63 11.24
N TYR A 20 -6.39 10.08 10.69
CA TYR A 20 -6.56 9.83 9.27
C TYR A 20 -7.93 10.26 8.73
N ALA A 21 -8.05 10.33 7.41
CA ALA A 21 -9.26 10.80 6.75
C ALA A 21 -10.29 9.67 6.58
N HIS A 22 -9.85 8.48 6.16
CA HIS A 22 -10.70 7.38 5.73
C HIS A 22 -10.35 6.06 6.43
N PRO A 23 -11.29 5.09 6.46
CA PRO A 23 -11.00 3.70 6.79
C PRO A 23 -10.07 3.06 5.75
N ASP A 24 -8.88 2.60 6.15
CA ASP A 24 -7.79 1.94 5.38
C ASP A 24 -6.44 2.66 5.50
N ASP A 25 -6.47 3.99 5.55
CA ASP A 25 -5.31 4.86 5.73
C ASP A 25 -4.41 4.40 6.88
N GLU A 26 -5.00 3.97 8.01
CA GLU A 26 -4.27 3.55 9.20
C GLU A 26 -3.40 2.33 8.94
N THR A 27 -3.91 1.42 8.10
CA THR A 27 -3.25 0.15 7.80
C THR A 27 -2.06 0.41 6.88
N PHE A 28 -2.21 1.26 5.86
CA PHE A 28 -1.11 1.59 4.95
C PHE A 28 -0.05 2.48 5.60
N CYS A 29 -0.47 3.55 6.28
CA CYS A 29 0.44 4.56 6.80
C CYS A 29 1.28 4.05 7.98
N ILE A 30 0.66 3.35 8.94
CA ILE A 30 1.32 3.01 10.23
C ILE A 30 0.99 1.61 10.75
N GLY A 31 0.31 0.75 9.99
CA GLY A 31 -0.21 -0.51 10.51
C GLY A 31 0.87 -1.41 11.13
N GLY A 32 2.03 -1.51 10.49
CA GLY A 32 3.16 -2.29 10.98
C GLY A 32 3.79 -1.67 12.22
N THR A 33 3.93 -0.34 12.23
CA THR A 33 4.44 0.42 13.38
C THR A 33 3.51 0.24 14.59
N LEU A 34 2.19 0.34 14.39
CA LEU A 34 1.21 0.09 15.45
C LEU A 34 1.39 -1.31 16.03
N ALA A 35 1.40 -2.35 15.19
CA ALA A 35 1.58 -3.73 15.62
C ALA A 35 2.89 -3.93 16.42
N LYS A 36 4.01 -3.40 15.91
CA LYS A 36 5.32 -3.44 16.56
C LYS A 36 5.28 -2.86 17.97
N TYR A 37 4.77 -1.64 18.12
CA TYR A 37 4.79 -0.93 19.41
C TYR A 37 3.75 -1.47 20.40
N ILE A 38 2.59 -1.92 19.92
CA ILE A 38 1.57 -2.55 20.77
C ILE A 38 2.11 -3.86 21.37
N ILE A 39 2.81 -4.68 20.57
CA ILE A 39 3.48 -5.90 21.08
C ILE A 39 4.55 -5.55 22.12
N ALA A 40 5.22 -4.41 21.97
CA ALA A 40 6.17 -3.89 22.96
C ALA A 40 5.51 -3.26 24.21
N GLY A 41 4.17 -3.25 24.30
CA GLY A 41 3.41 -2.76 25.46
C GLY A 41 2.88 -1.34 25.34
N ALA A 42 2.92 -0.73 24.16
CA ALA A 42 2.30 0.57 23.91
C ALA A 42 0.76 0.48 23.84
N GLU A 43 0.09 1.60 24.17
CA GLU A 43 -1.33 1.81 23.90
C GLU A 43 -1.48 2.62 22.62
N ALA A 44 -2.49 2.30 21.80
CA ALA A 44 -2.76 2.98 20.55
C ALA A 44 -4.22 3.39 20.41
N MET A 45 -4.40 4.56 19.79
CA MET A 45 -5.67 5.02 19.25
C MET A 45 -5.55 5.29 17.75
N VAL A 46 -6.56 4.89 16.98
CA VAL A 46 -6.74 5.28 15.57
C VAL A 46 -8.03 6.07 15.42
N VAL A 47 -7.96 7.19 14.72
CA VAL A 47 -9.12 8.03 14.40
C VAL A 47 -9.22 8.21 12.89
N SER A 48 -10.37 7.85 12.33
CA SER A 48 -10.76 8.18 10.97
C SER A 48 -11.85 9.26 11.00
N PHE A 49 -11.67 10.34 10.24
CA PHE A 49 -12.58 11.49 10.24
C PHE A 49 -13.85 11.29 9.41
N THR A 50 -13.86 10.32 8.52
CA THR A 50 -14.99 9.95 7.67
C THR A 50 -15.27 8.46 7.75
N GLN A 51 -16.31 8.00 7.05
CA GLN A 51 -16.62 6.58 6.93
C GLN A 51 -16.16 6.01 5.59
N GLY A 52 -15.45 6.78 4.75
CA GLY A 52 -15.10 6.39 3.39
C GLY A 52 -16.33 6.12 2.50
N GLU A 53 -17.46 6.76 2.80
CA GLU A 53 -18.74 6.42 2.20
C GLU A 53 -18.93 6.94 0.76
N ALA A 54 -17.97 7.68 0.21
CA ALA A 54 -17.94 8.10 -1.19
C ALA A 54 -16.99 7.25 -2.05
N GLY A 55 -16.09 6.47 -1.42
CA GLY A 55 -15.16 5.57 -2.09
C GLY A 55 -15.81 4.52 -3.01
N GLN A 56 -15.01 3.96 -3.92
CA GLN A 56 -15.42 2.91 -4.83
C GLN A 56 -15.72 1.60 -4.09
N ILE A 57 -16.73 0.87 -4.55
CA ILE A 57 -17.04 -0.49 -4.07
C ILE A 57 -16.39 -1.46 -5.04
N ARG A 58 -15.26 -2.06 -4.66
CA ARG A 58 -14.51 -2.96 -5.54
C ARG A 58 -15.10 -4.37 -5.56
N GLU A 59 -15.64 -4.82 -4.43
CA GLU A 59 -16.39 -6.08 -4.34
C GLU A 59 -17.90 -5.79 -4.27
N ALA A 60 -18.63 -6.07 -5.35
CA ALA A 60 -20.05 -5.72 -5.47
C ALA A 60 -20.94 -6.38 -4.40
N SER A 61 -20.53 -7.52 -3.86
CA SER A 61 -21.20 -8.23 -2.76
C SER A 61 -20.96 -7.59 -1.39
N ALA A 62 -19.92 -6.75 -1.23
CA ALA A 62 -19.53 -6.22 0.07
C ALA A 62 -20.46 -5.10 0.56
N ALA A 63 -20.93 -4.22 -0.35
CA ALA A 63 -21.73 -3.07 0.02
C ALA A 63 -22.58 -2.50 -1.13
N THR A 64 -23.49 -1.60 -0.78
CA THR A 64 -24.16 -0.68 -1.71
C THR A 64 -23.71 0.75 -1.43
N ARG A 65 -23.99 1.68 -2.35
CA ARG A 65 -23.67 3.10 -2.13
C ARG A 65 -24.24 3.66 -0.82
N ARG A 66 -25.41 3.18 -0.38
CA ARG A 66 -26.09 3.62 0.85
C ARG A 66 -25.52 2.96 2.11
N THR A 67 -24.92 1.78 2.00
CA THR A 67 -24.42 1.01 3.15
C THR A 67 -22.90 1.09 3.30
N LEU A 68 -22.17 1.67 2.32
CA LEU A 68 -20.71 1.62 2.32
C LEU A 68 -20.09 2.22 3.59
N GLY A 69 -20.56 3.38 4.05
CA GLY A 69 -20.01 4.00 5.27
C GLY A 69 -20.13 3.09 6.50
N GLU A 70 -21.28 2.43 6.68
CA GLU A 70 -21.46 1.49 7.78
C GLU A 70 -20.59 0.23 7.64
N VAL A 71 -20.38 -0.23 6.39
CA VAL A 71 -19.51 -1.37 6.09
C VAL A 71 -18.06 -1.00 6.41
N ARG A 72 -17.52 0.05 5.79
CA ARG A 72 -16.13 0.50 5.99
C ARG A 72 -15.83 0.91 7.42
N ARG A 73 -16.81 1.46 8.14
CA ARG A 73 -16.68 1.66 9.59
C ARG A 73 -16.40 0.34 10.31
N LYS A 74 -17.14 -0.73 10.01
CA LYS A 74 -16.90 -2.06 10.62
C LYS A 74 -15.55 -2.63 10.19
N GLU A 75 -15.19 -2.47 8.91
CA GLU A 75 -13.89 -2.89 8.39
C GLU A 75 -12.74 -2.21 9.15
N LEU A 76 -12.80 -0.90 9.39
CA LEU A 76 -11.83 -0.17 10.23
C LEU A 76 -11.72 -0.75 11.64
N TYR A 77 -12.83 -1.01 12.32
CA TYR A 77 -12.80 -1.59 13.68
C TYR A 77 -12.16 -2.99 13.66
N GLN A 78 -12.46 -3.80 12.65
CA GLN A 78 -11.88 -5.13 12.50
C GLN A 78 -10.38 -5.05 12.15
N ALA A 79 -9.98 -4.15 11.27
CA ALA A 79 -8.59 -3.90 10.92
C ALA A 79 -7.77 -3.48 12.15
N CYS A 80 -8.27 -2.48 12.89
CA CYS A 80 -7.67 -2.04 14.16
C CYS A 80 -7.55 -3.18 15.18
N GLN A 81 -8.55 -4.07 15.25
CA GLN A 81 -8.50 -5.24 16.11
C GLN A 81 -7.37 -6.20 15.72
N GLN A 82 -7.14 -6.45 14.42
CA GLN A 82 -6.03 -7.28 13.95
C GLN A 82 -4.67 -6.68 14.30
N LEU A 83 -4.56 -5.35 14.29
CA LEU A 83 -3.36 -4.62 14.71
C LEU A 83 -3.16 -4.56 16.24
N GLY A 84 -4.19 -4.94 17.02
CA GLY A 84 -4.18 -4.85 18.47
C GLY A 84 -4.50 -3.46 19.03
N VAL A 85 -4.98 -2.52 18.21
CA VAL A 85 -5.33 -1.15 18.62
C VAL A 85 -6.46 -1.17 19.66
N GLN A 86 -6.29 -0.48 20.79
CA GLN A 86 -7.24 -0.53 21.89
C GLN A 86 -8.39 0.46 21.74
N GLN A 87 -8.17 1.58 21.04
CA GLN A 87 -9.20 2.60 20.84
C GLN A 87 -9.31 2.98 19.36
N THR A 88 -10.50 2.82 18.80
CA THR A 88 -10.77 3.16 17.41
C THR A 88 -11.97 4.10 17.36
N VAL A 89 -11.84 5.20 16.63
CA VAL A 89 -12.90 6.18 16.44
C VAL A 89 -13.11 6.40 14.95
N CYS A 90 -14.36 6.30 14.50
CA CYS A 90 -14.75 6.58 13.12
C CYS A 90 -15.83 7.67 13.16
N LEU A 91 -15.46 8.86 12.73
CA LEU A 91 -16.31 10.04 12.68
C LEU A 91 -17.08 10.09 11.35
N ASN A 92 -17.98 11.07 11.21
CA ASN A 92 -18.84 11.18 10.03
C ASN A 92 -18.88 12.63 9.53
N TYR A 93 -17.70 13.19 9.24
CA TYR A 93 -17.59 14.53 8.64
C TYR A 93 -17.92 14.55 7.14
N GLY A 94 -18.07 13.36 6.54
CA GLY A 94 -18.42 13.18 5.14
C GLY A 94 -17.19 13.03 4.25
N ASP A 95 -17.08 11.88 3.60
CA ASP A 95 -16.02 11.56 2.63
C ASP A 95 -16.08 12.51 1.42
N GLY A 96 -14.95 13.11 1.09
CA GLY A 96 -14.75 14.11 0.04
C GLY A 96 -15.04 15.56 0.46
N LYS A 97 -15.33 15.81 1.75
CA LYS A 97 -15.81 17.11 2.25
C LYS A 97 -14.90 17.76 3.29
N LEU A 98 -13.85 17.10 3.77
CA LEU A 98 -13.05 17.62 4.90
C LEU A 98 -12.39 18.96 4.56
N LYS A 99 -11.99 19.15 3.29
CA LYS A 99 -11.46 20.43 2.79
C LYS A 99 -12.45 21.61 2.90
N ASP A 100 -13.74 21.32 2.93
CA ASP A 100 -14.82 22.32 2.98
C ASP A 100 -15.28 22.59 4.42
N ILE A 101 -14.85 21.77 5.38
CA ILE A 101 -15.04 22.00 6.81
C ILE A 101 -14.09 23.09 7.28
N ALA A 102 -14.55 23.95 8.19
CA ALA A 102 -13.70 24.98 8.75
C ALA A 102 -12.49 24.34 9.46
N GLN A 103 -11.27 24.74 9.08
CA GLN A 103 -10.04 24.20 9.66
C GLN A 103 -10.05 24.23 11.20
N ALA A 104 -10.55 25.31 11.79
CA ALA A 104 -10.65 25.45 13.24
C ALA A 104 -11.53 24.38 13.91
N GLU A 105 -12.58 23.90 13.23
CA GLU A 105 -13.45 22.84 13.73
C GLU A 105 -12.73 21.49 13.76
N LEU A 106 -11.98 21.18 12.69
CA LEU A 106 -11.15 19.96 12.64
C LEU A 106 -10.06 20.01 13.72
N VAL A 107 -9.36 21.14 13.84
CA VAL A 107 -8.34 21.35 14.88
C VAL A 107 -8.94 21.20 16.27
N GLU A 108 -10.07 21.84 16.55
CA GLU A 108 -10.75 21.74 17.85
C GLU A 108 -11.04 20.28 18.21
N ARG A 109 -11.57 19.52 17.25
CA ARG A 109 -11.91 18.12 17.43
C ARG A 109 -10.67 17.26 17.72
N ILE A 110 -9.57 17.50 17.00
CA ILE A 110 -8.32 16.75 17.22
C ILE A 110 -7.67 17.15 18.55
N VAL A 111 -7.71 18.42 18.93
CA VAL A 111 -7.22 18.87 20.25
C VAL A 111 -7.98 18.18 21.38
N GLN A 112 -9.31 18.05 21.25
CA GLN A 112 -10.11 17.31 22.21
C GLN A 112 -9.60 15.87 22.36
N ILE A 113 -9.41 15.17 21.23
CA ILE A 113 -8.89 13.79 21.19
C ILE A 113 -7.50 13.70 21.84
N ILE A 114 -6.59 14.64 21.52
CA ILE A 114 -5.24 14.66 22.09
C ILE A 114 -5.29 14.88 23.61
N ARG A 115 -6.17 15.75 24.12
CA ARG A 115 -6.29 16.02 25.56
C ARG A 115 -6.96 14.87 26.33
N GLU A 116 -7.91 14.17 25.70
CA GLU A 116 -8.55 12.98 26.25
C GLU A 116 -7.59 11.78 26.26
N PHE A 117 -6.95 11.50 25.12
CA PHE A 117 -6.10 10.33 24.95
C PHE A 117 -4.65 10.56 25.41
N LYS A 118 -4.16 11.79 25.52
CA LYS A 118 -2.79 12.13 25.95
C LYS A 118 -1.69 11.33 25.24
N PRO A 119 -1.62 11.33 23.89
CA PRO A 119 -0.62 10.57 23.14
C PRO A 119 0.80 11.12 23.33
N ASP A 120 1.79 10.24 23.44
CA ASP A 120 3.20 10.62 23.35
C ASP A 120 3.62 10.89 21.89
N MET A 121 3.01 10.16 20.94
CA MET A 121 3.33 10.25 19.52
C MET A 121 2.05 10.39 18.70
N VAL A 122 2.06 11.31 17.74
CA VAL A 122 0.95 11.50 16.78
C VAL A 122 1.45 11.26 15.36
N PHE A 123 0.67 10.52 14.58
CA PHE A 123 0.92 10.19 13.18
C PHE A 123 -0.24 10.69 12.31
N THR A 124 0.09 11.30 11.18
CA THR A 124 -0.86 11.74 10.15
C THR A 124 -0.18 11.71 8.77
N PHE A 125 -0.82 12.22 7.73
CA PHE A 125 -0.23 12.35 6.39
C PHE A 125 0.81 13.45 6.32
N ASP A 126 1.68 13.38 5.32
CA ASP A 126 2.45 14.54 4.89
C ASP A 126 1.56 15.65 4.28
N GLU A 127 2.16 16.81 4.02
CA GLU A 127 1.50 18.00 3.49
C GLU A 127 0.92 17.83 2.09
N THR A 128 1.40 16.82 1.34
CA THR A 128 0.83 16.47 0.04
C THR A 128 -0.41 15.60 0.17
N GLY A 129 -0.67 15.04 1.36
CA GLY A 129 -1.77 14.10 1.58
C GLY A 129 -1.51 12.74 0.92
N ALA A 130 -0.26 12.27 0.94
CA ALA A 130 0.27 11.11 0.25
C ALA A 130 0.22 11.19 -1.29
N TYR A 131 -0.98 11.21 -1.88
CA TYR A 131 -1.20 11.20 -3.33
C TYR A 131 -2.06 12.39 -3.81
N GLY A 132 -2.16 13.45 -2.99
CA GLY A 132 -2.90 14.67 -3.35
C GLY A 132 -4.38 14.66 -2.98
N HIS A 133 -4.85 13.69 -2.18
CA HIS A 133 -6.26 13.65 -1.79
C HIS A 133 -6.62 14.88 -0.91
N PRO A 134 -7.64 15.68 -1.27
CA PRO A 134 -7.96 16.90 -0.53
C PRO A 134 -8.29 16.68 0.95
N ASP A 135 -8.97 15.58 1.27
CA ASP A 135 -9.27 15.25 2.67
C ASP A 135 -8.00 14.91 3.48
N HIS A 136 -7.02 14.27 2.85
CA HIS A 136 -5.76 13.93 3.52
C HIS A 136 -4.97 15.20 3.82
N ILE A 137 -4.95 16.15 2.88
CA ILE A 137 -4.33 17.46 3.07
C ILE A 137 -5.01 18.22 4.22
N ALA A 138 -6.34 18.23 4.27
CA ALA A 138 -7.09 18.90 5.34
C ALA A 138 -6.76 18.28 6.72
N ILE A 139 -6.74 16.95 6.82
CA ILE A 139 -6.40 16.23 8.06
C ILE A 139 -4.93 16.36 8.43
N SER A 140 -4.00 16.35 7.47
CA SER A 140 -2.58 16.64 7.71
C SER A 140 -2.45 18.00 8.38
N GLN A 141 -2.99 19.05 7.77
CA GLN A 141 -2.92 20.42 8.30
C GLN A 141 -3.59 20.53 9.68
N ALA A 142 -4.74 19.88 9.89
CA ALA A 142 -5.51 19.99 11.13
C ALA A 142 -4.85 19.22 12.27
N ALA A 143 -4.40 17.99 12.03
CA ALA A 143 -3.75 17.15 13.03
C ALA A 143 -2.43 17.76 13.47
N THR A 144 -1.68 18.27 12.51
CA THR A 144 -0.42 18.94 12.74
C THR A 144 -0.69 20.17 13.61
N GLU A 145 -1.55 21.11 13.19
CA GLU A 145 -1.91 22.29 14.00
C GLU A 145 -2.39 21.93 15.43
N ALA A 146 -3.24 20.92 15.54
CA ALA A 146 -3.78 20.45 16.82
C ALA A 146 -2.70 19.95 17.78
N CYS A 147 -1.60 19.34 17.29
CA CYS A 147 -0.52 18.89 18.15
C CYS A 147 0.15 20.03 18.93
N TRP A 148 0.23 21.24 18.35
CA TRP A 148 0.72 22.41 19.07
C TRP A 148 -0.36 23.01 19.97
N GLN A 149 -1.58 23.20 19.45
CA GLN A 149 -2.64 23.85 20.22
C GLN A 149 -3.11 23.03 21.43
N ALA A 150 -2.98 21.70 21.40
CA ALA A 150 -3.39 20.85 22.52
C ALA A 150 -2.64 21.15 23.82
N GLY A 151 -1.40 21.63 23.73
CA GLY A 151 -0.58 22.06 24.87
C GLY A 151 -0.80 23.50 25.33
N VAL A 152 -1.57 24.31 24.59
CA VAL A 152 -1.75 25.74 24.88
C VAL A 152 -2.87 25.94 25.89
N GLU A 153 -2.54 26.55 27.04
CA GLU A 153 -3.47 26.78 28.17
C GLU A 153 -4.58 27.82 27.88
N THR A 154 -4.51 28.50 26.75
CA THR A 154 -5.50 29.49 26.30
C THR A 154 -6.27 29.06 25.05
N ALA A 155 -5.90 27.93 24.43
CA ALA A 155 -6.57 27.42 23.24
C ALA A 155 -7.78 26.55 23.63
N PHE A 156 -8.90 26.76 22.96
CA PHE A 156 -10.17 26.04 23.19
C PHE A 156 -10.61 26.05 24.66
N LEU A 157 -10.82 27.25 25.23
CA LEU A 157 -11.18 27.45 26.65
C LEU A 157 -12.37 26.59 27.11
N GLY A 158 -13.37 26.37 26.24
CA GLY A 158 -14.49 25.50 26.55
C GLY A 158 -14.06 24.08 26.93
N GLN A 159 -13.04 23.51 26.28
CA GLN A 159 -12.53 22.18 26.64
C GLN A 159 -11.84 22.19 28.01
N LEU A 160 -11.10 23.26 28.32
CA LEU A 160 -10.41 23.42 29.60
C LEU A 160 -11.41 23.57 30.75
N GLU A 161 -12.50 24.31 30.54
CA GLU A 161 -13.61 24.43 31.49
C GLU A 161 -14.30 23.08 31.78
N HIS A 162 -14.31 22.17 30.81
CA HIS A 162 -14.79 20.80 30.96
C HIS A 162 -13.74 19.83 31.53
N GLY A 163 -12.57 20.33 31.96
CA GLY A 163 -11.52 19.55 32.63
C GLY A 163 -10.56 18.81 31.69
N LEU A 164 -10.60 19.06 30.38
CA LEU A 164 -9.63 18.52 29.43
C LEU A 164 -8.33 19.30 29.54
N LEU A 165 -7.43 18.84 30.41
CA LEU A 165 -6.15 19.49 30.66
C LEU A 165 -5.28 19.53 29.40
N PRO A 166 -4.45 20.58 29.22
CA PRO A 166 -3.49 20.66 28.12
C PRO A 166 -2.56 19.45 28.08
N HIS A 167 -2.23 19.01 26.87
CA HIS A 167 -1.29 17.92 26.63
C HIS A 167 -0.53 18.18 25.34
N THR A 168 0.80 18.20 25.42
CA THR A 168 1.67 18.33 24.25
C THR A 168 2.25 16.97 23.89
N PRO A 169 1.94 16.40 22.71
CA PRO A 169 2.60 15.21 22.22
C PRO A 169 4.12 15.43 22.16
N ARG A 170 4.89 14.41 22.54
CA ARG A 170 6.36 14.49 22.55
C ARG A 170 6.92 14.43 21.14
N ARG A 171 6.25 13.70 20.25
CA ARG A 171 6.68 13.51 18.86
C ARG A 171 5.49 13.59 17.90
N VAL A 172 5.71 14.21 16.75
CA VAL A 172 4.72 14.32 15.66
C VAL A 172 5.38 13.86 14.37
N TYR A 173 4.71 12.94 13.68
CA TYR A 173 5.19 12.28 12.49
C TYR A 173 4.20 12.42 11.33
N HIS A 174 4.73 12.77 10.17
CA HIS A 174 4.03 12.65 8.90
C HIS A 174 4.46 11.35 8.22
N SER A 175 3.49 10.56 7.76
CA SER A 175 3.72 9.35 6.99
C SER A 175 4.13 9.74 5.57
N ILE A 176 5.23 9.15 5.07
CA ILE A 176 5.74 9.39 3.72
C ILE A 176 5.76 8.07 2.96
N PHE A 177 5.45 8.17 1.67
CA PHE A 177 5.54 7.06 0.72
C PHE A 177 6.62 7.38 -0.32
N PRO A 178 7.90 7.07 -0.04
CA PRO A 178 8.97 7.33 -0.99
C PRO A 178 8.79 6.45 -2.23
N GLN A 179 9.03 7.04 -3.40
CA GLN A 179 9.05 6.30 -4.65
C GLN A 179 10.13 5.22 -4.61
N SER A 180 9.68 3.98 -4.78
CA SER A 180 10.51 2.79 -4.81
C SER A 180 10.98 2.51 -6.23
N ASP A 181 12.28 2.34 -6.41
CA ASP A 181 12.84 1.85 -7.68
C ASP A 181 12.57 0.36 -7.90
N ARG A 182 11.85 -0.30 -6.98
CA ARG A 182 11.57 -1.74 -7.06
C ARG A 182 10.42 -2.01 -8.00
N LEU A 183 10.54 -3.11 -8.73
CA LEU A 183 9.49 -3.61 -9.61
C LEU A 183 8.82 -4.84 -8.99
N LEU A 184 7.50 -4.78 -8.80
CA LEU A 184 6.62 -5.88 -8.48
C LEU A 184 6.79 -7.03 -9.49
N LEU A 185 6.98 -6.73 -10.78
CA LEU A 185 7.24 -7.76 -11.80
C LEU A 185 8.48 -8.59 -11.46
N GLN A 186 9.53 -7.98 -10.89
CA GLN A 186 10.75 -8.71 -10.53
C GLN A 186 10.49 -9.62 -9.32
N LEU A 187 9.71 -9.15 -8.34
CA LEU A 187 9.29 -9.96 -7.18
C LEU A 187 8.44 -11.15 -7.65
N LEU A 188 7.49 -10.93 -8.55
CA LEU A 188 6.66 -11.97 -9.14
C LEU A 188 7.49 -12.98 -9.94
N VAL A 189 8.42 -12.52 -10.79
CA VAL A 189 9.30 -13.41 -11.57
C VAL A 189 10.16 -14.27 -10.66
N ASN A 190 10.77 -13.68 -9.62
CA ASN A 190 11.59 -14.41 -8.66
C ASN A 190 10.75 -15.48 -7.93
N TRP A 191 9.53 -15.12 -7.50
CA TRP A 191 8.62 -16.06 -6.87
C TRP A 191 8.20 -17.19 -7.83
N LEU A 192 7.74 -16.87 -9.04
CA LEU A 192 7.34 -17.86 -10.04
C LEU A 192 8.48 -18.83 -10.36
N HIS A 193 9.71 -18.34 -10.42
CA HIS A 193 10.90 -19.15 -10.64
C HIS A 193 11.27 -20.06 -9.46
N SER A 194 10.86 -19.70 -8.24
CA SER A 194 11.09 -20.52 -7.04
C SER A 194 10.16 -21.73 -6.94
N LEU A 195 9.11 -21.81 -7.76
CA LEU A 195 8.12 -22.87 -7.72
C LEU A 195 8.56 -24.09 -8.55
N ASP A 196 8.40 -25.29 -8.00
CA ASP A 196 8.68 -26.56 -8.70
C ASP A 196 7.74 -26.80 -9.91
N LYS A 197 6.57 -26.15 -9.89
CA LYS A 197 5.52 -26.30 -10.91
C LYS A 197 5.04 -24.93 -11.35
N ARG A 198 4.61 -24.85 -12.61
CA ARG A 198 3.97 -23.64 -13.15
C ARG A 198 2.78 -23.24 -12.27
N TYR A 199 2.79 -21.99 -11.81
CA TYR A 199 1.71 -21.42 -11.03
C TYR A 199 0.48 -21.20 -11.89
N ARG A 200 -0.70 -21.43 -11.30
CA ARG A 200 -1.98 -21.06 -11.88
C ARG A 200 -2.83 -20.37 -10.81
N GLY A 201 -3.03 -19.07 -10.97
CA GLY A 201 -3.83 -18.26 -10.07
C GLY A 201 -5.32 -18.61 -10.16
N SER A 202 -6.02 -18.44 -9.03
CA SER A 202 -7.48 -18.41 -8.98
C SER A 202 -8.02 -17.06 -9.47
N ASP A 203 -9.35 -16.97 -9.66
CA ASP A 203 -10.02 -15.71 -9.99
C ASP A 203 -9.77 -14.64 -8.92
N ASP A 204 -9.83 -15.03 -7.64
CA ASP A 204 -9.54 -14.13 -6.51
C ASP A 204 -8.10 -13.62 -6.54
N PHE A 205 -7.13 -14.48 -6.86
CA PHE A 205 -5.73 -14.07 -7.03
C PHE A 205 -5.56 -13.07 -8.16
N MET A 206 -6.18 -13.30 -9.33
CA MET A 206 -6.06 -12.40 -10.47
C MET A 206 -6.65 -11.02 -10.18
N HIS A 207 -7.84 -10.98 -9.55
CA HIS A 207 -8.46 -9.72 -9.14
C HIS A 207 -7.63 -9.01 -8.07
N GLY A 208 -7.19 -9.73 -7.04
CA GLY A 208 -6.40 -9.14 -5.98
C GLY A 208 -5.04 -8.63 -6.45
N LEU A 209 -4.35 -9.34 -7.35
CA LEU A 209 -3.10 -8.87 -7.95
C LEU A 209 -3.29 -7.64 -8.82
N MET A 210 -4.35 -7.56 -9.61
CA MET A 210 -4.63 -6.37 -10.41
C MET A 210 -4.79 -5.13 -9.52
N LEU A 211 -5.54 -5.25 -8.42
CA LEU A 211 -5.74 -4.14 -7.48
C LEU A 211 -4.47 -3.83 -6.70
N PHE A 212 -3.77 -4.86 -6.22
CA PHE A 212 -2.54 -4.68 -5.47
C PHE A 212 -1.46 -4.01 -6.32
N ALA A 213 -1.31 -4.39 -7.58
CA ALA A 213 -0.35 -3.80 -8.49
C ALA A 213 -0.63 -2.29 -8.70
N ASP A 214 -1.87 -1.93 -9.00
CA ASP A 214 -2.31 -0.54 -9.19
C ASP A 214 -2.03 0.33 -7.95
N GLU A 215 -2.44 -0.16 -6.77
CA GLU A 215 -2.29 0.57 -5.50
C GLU A 215 -0.83 0.66 -5.05
N SER A 216 -0.06 -0.43 -5.21
CA SER A 216 1.36 -0.43 -4.87
C SER A 216 2.15 0.56 -5.73
N SER A 217 1.80 0.72 -7.01
CA SER A 217 2.39 1.74 -7.88
C SER A 217 1.91 3.15 -7.53
N MET A 218 0.62 3.33 -7.24
CA MET A 218 0.06 4.63 -6.86
C MET A 218 0.67 5.18 -5.56
N LEU A 219 0.86 4.32 -4.57
CA LEU A 219 1.49 4.65 -3.29
C LEU A 219 3.03 4.57 -3.36
N GLY A 220 3.63 4.36 -4.53
CA GLY A 220 5.08 4.36 -4.70
C GLY A 220 5.83 3.19 -4.06
N TYR A 221 5.14 2.13 -3.60
CA TYR A 221 5.77 0.90 -3.12
C TYR A 221 6.45 0.09 -4.24
N ALA A 222 5.92 0.21 -5.46
CA ALA A 222 6.48 -0.33 -6.69
C ALA A 222 6.48 0.75 -7.79
N SER A 223 7.31 0.57 -8.82
CA SER A 223 7.41 1.50 -9.96
C SER A 223 6.94 0.91 -11.29
N ASP A 224 6.28 -0.24 -11.26
CA ASP A 224 5.76 -0.89 -12.46
C ASP A 224 4.71 -0.01 -13.14
N HIS A 225 4.81 0.04 -14.48
CA HIS A 225 3.69 0.42 -15.32
C HIS A 225 2.74 -0.76 -15.45
N ILE A 226 1.48 -0.55 -15.08
CA ILE A 226 0.43 -1.57 -15.06
C ILE A 226 -0.61 -1.25 -16.13
N GLN A 227 -0.91 -2.22 -16.99
CA GLN A 227 -1.94 -2.06 -18.01
C GLN A 227 -2.76 -3.34 -18.19
N VAL A 228 -4.07 -3.19 -18.40
CA VAL A 228 -4.91 -4.27 -18.90
C VAL A 228 -5.00 -4.17 -20.42
N GLN A 229 -4.53 -5.19 -21.13
CA GLN A 229 -4.47 -5.20 -22.59
C GLN A 229 -5.30 -6.35 -23.18
N TRP A 230 -6.06 -6.04 -24.23
CA TRP A 230 -6.86 -7.00 -24.98
C TRP A 230 -6.23 -7.33 -26.32
N TYR A 231 -6.27 -8.61 -26.69
CA TYR A 231 -5.69 -9.13 -27.92
C TYR A 231 -6.70 -10.01 -28.68
N PRO A 232 -6.92 -9.78 -29.98
CA PRO A 232 -7.77 -10.63 -30.80
C PRO A 232 -7.12 -11.98 -31.14
N SER A 233 -7.95 -12.99 -31.42
CA SER A 233 -7.48 -14.28 -31.95
C SER A 233 -6.61 -14.11 -33.21
N GLY A 234 -5.52 -14.88 -33.27
CA GLY A 234 -4.52 -14.86 -34.34
C GLY A 234 -3.38 -13.85 -34.15
N PHE A 235 -3.39 -13.03 -33.09
CA PHE A 235 -2.34 -12.04 -32.84
C PHE A 235 -1.26 -12.58 -31.91
N TYR A 236 -0.05 -12.03 -32.01
CA TYR A 236 1.02 -12.26 -31.05
C TYR A 236 0.82 -11.37 -29.81
N ILE A 237 1.01 -11.96 -28.63
CA ILE A 237 1.28 -11.22 -27.39
C ILE A 237 2.79 -11.03 -27.22
N ILE A 238 3.55 -12.08 -27.54
CA ILE A 238 5.01 -12.14 -27.48
C ILE A 238 5.51 -12.72 -28.80
N GLU A 239 6.52 -12.09 -29.41
CA GLU A 239 7.26 -12.65 -30.53
C GLU A 239 8.59 -13.26 -30.03
N GLN A 240 8.95 -14.46 -30.50
CA GLN A 240 10.26 -15.07 -30.20
C GLN A 240 11.39 -14.14 -30.63
N GLY A 241 12.40 -13.98 -29.77
CA GLY A 241 13.58 -13.15 -30.02
C GLY A 241 13.44 -11.68 -29.63
N GLU A 242 12.24 -11.19 -29.26
CA GLU A 242 12.12 -9.83 -28.72
C GLU A 242 12.79 -9.70 -27.33
N PRO A 243 13.15 -8.48 -26.89
CA PRO A 243 13.63 -8.24 -25.54
C PRO A 243 12.58 -8.60 -24.47
N SER A 244 13.02 -9.26 -23.40
CA SER A 244 12.15 -9.67 -22.29
C SER A 244 12.00 -8.56 -21.26
N THR A 245 11.06 -7.64 -21.49
CA THR A 245 10.84 -6.48 -20.59
C THR A 245 9.56 -6.59 -19.76
N SER A 246 8.54 -7.28 -20.28
CA SER A 246 7.19 -7.27 -19.69
C SER A 246 6.76 -8.66 -19.23
N LEU A 247 6.07 -8.72 -18.11
CA LEU A 247 5.41 -9.92 -17.58
C LEU A 247 3.91 -9.81 -17.86
N TYR A 248 3.29 -10.91 -18.30
CA TYR A 248 1.87 -10.95 -18.58
C TYR A 248 1.18 -12.00 -17.72
N LEU A 249 0.02 -11.67 -17.16
CA LEU A 249 -0.91 -12.60 -16.54
C LEU A 249 -2.18 -12.68 -17.38
N ILE A 250 -2.52 -13.87 -17.86
CA ILE A 250 -3.74 -14.09 -18.64
C ILE A 250 -4.94 -13.99 -17.69
N LEU A 251 -5.77 -12.97 -17.87
CA LEU A 251 -7.00 -12.75 -17.09
C LEU A 251 -8.17 -13.53 -17.70
N SER A 252 -8.27 -13.58 -19.03
CA SER A 252 -9.27 -14.37 -19.74
C SER A 252 -8.79 -14.71 -21.14
N GLY A 253 -9.34 -15.76 -21.75
CA GLY A 253 -8.96 -16.24 -23.08
C GLY A 253 -8.01 -17.44 -23.05
N GLU A 254 -7.43 -17.72 -24.22
CA GLU A 254 -6.52 -18.86 -24.46
C GLU A 254 -5.45 -18.44 -25.46
N VAL A 255 -4.23 -18.94 -25.22
CA VAL A 255 -3.04 -18.69 -26.04
C VAL A 255 -2.27 -19.98 -26.26
N ASP A 256 -1.56 -20.08 -27.38
CA ASP A 256 -0.62 -21.14 -27.67
C ASP A 256 0.81 -20.63 -27.60
N ILE A 257 1.69 -21.48 -27.07
CA ILE A 257 3.14 -21.25 -27.02
C ILE A 257 3.78 -22.02 -28.16
N LEU A 258 4.42 -21.29 -29.07
CA LEU A 258 5.00 -21.84 -30.29
C LEU A 258 6.48 -21.47 -30.35
N ARG A 259 7.34 -22.39 -30.77
CA ARG A 259 8.77 -22.12 -30.97
C ARG A 259 9.13 -22.26 -32.43
N GLU A 260 9.74 -21.22 -32.96
CA GLU A 260 10.33 -21.22 -34.30
C GLU A 260 11.76 -21.74 -34.23
N ASP A 261 12.09 -22.74 -35.05
CA ASP A 261 13.47 -23.24 -35.15
C ASP A 261 14.30 -22.47 -36.18
N GLU A 262 15.58 -22.84 -36.32
CA GLU A 262 16.51 -22.17 -37.25
C GLU A 262 16.11 -22.29 -38.73
N THR A 263 15.22 -23.23 -39.07
CA THR A 263 14.69 -23.42 -40.43
C THR A 263 13.43 -22.60 -40.71
N GLY A 264 12.87 -21.96 -39.67
CA GLY A 264 11.58 -21.27 -39.71
C GLY A 264 10.39 -22.22 -39.50
N GLU A 265 10.61 -23.47 -39.09
CA GLU A 265 9.54 -24.38 -38.76
C GLU A 265 8.95 -24.03 -37.39
N ILE A 266 7.62 -23.93 -37.32
CA ILE A 266 6.90 -23.62 -36.09
C ILE A 266 6.52 -24.91 -35.37
N VAL A 267 7.09 -25.09 -34.18
CA VAL A 267 6.82 -26.22 -33.28
C VAL A 267 5.85 -25.78 -32.18
N TYR A 268 4.70 -26.45 -32.10
CA TYR A 268 3.76 -26.27 -30.98
C TYR A 268 4.35 -26.85 -29.68
N LEU A 269 4.32 -26.07 -28.60
CA LEU A 269 4.79 -26.50 -27.28
C LEU A 269 3.63 -26.84 -26.35
N GLU A 270 2.78 -25.86 -26.07
CA GLU A 270 1.68 -25.98 -25.10
C GLU A 270 0.61 -24.88 -25.31
N SER A 271 -0.51 -24.99 -24.61
CA SER A 271 -1.59 -24.00 -24.59
C SER A 271 -1.91 -23.60 -23.15
N HIS A 272 -2.18 -22.32 -22.94
CA HIS A 272 -2.49 -21.75 -21.64
C HIS A 272 -3.78 -20.94 -21.67
N GLY A 273 -4.48 -20.94 -20.55
CA GLY A 273 -5.66 -20.10 -20.33
C GLY A 273 -5.47 -19.20 -19.12
N SER A 274 -6.60 -18.68 -18.63
CA SER A 274 -6.65 -17.79 -17.48
C SER A 274 -5.93 -18.32 -16.23
N GLY A 275 -5.30 -17.39 -15.50
CA GLY A 275 -4.53 -17.62 -14.27
C GLY A 275 -3.05 -17.92 -14.51
N VAL A 276 -2.59 -18.01 -15.76
CA VAL A 276 -1.21 -18.35 -16.11
C VAL A 276 -0.39 -17.10 -16.42
N PHE A 277 0.82 -17.05 -15.88
CA PHE A 277 1.83 -16.07 -16.26
C PHE A 277 2.60 -16.54 -17.50
N ILE A 278 2.91 -15.59 -18.38
CA ILE A 278 3.75 -15.80 -19.57
C ILE A 278 4.81 -14.69 -19.66
N GLY A 279 5.98 -15.05 -20.21
CA GLY A 279 7.09 -14.13 -20.42
C GLY A 279 8.09 -14.04 -19.27
N GLU A 280 7.83 -14.74 -18.16
CA GLU A 280 8.64 -14.79 -16.94
C GLU A 280 10.06 -15.30 -17.18
N ALA A 281 10.23 -16.31 -18.03
CA ALA A 281 11.52 -16.99 -18.21
C ALA A 281 12.60 -16.07 -18.79
N GLY A 282 12.25 -15.28 -19.80
CA GLY A 282 13.19 -14.36 -20.42
C GLY A 282 13.69 -13.27 -19.46
N ILE A 283 12.81 -12.80 -18.57
CA ILE A 283 13.16 -11.83 -17.52
C ILE A 283 14.08 -12.48 -16.48
N ALA A 284 13.71 -13.67 -15.98
CA ALA A 284 14.49 -14.38 -14.95
C ALA A 284 15.94 -14.66 -15.37
N TYR A 285 16.16 -15.00 -16.65
CA TYR A 285 17.49 -15.34 -17.16
C TYR A 285 18.20 -14.20 -17.89
N GLY A 286 17.59 -13.03 -18.03
CA GLY A 286 18.13 -11.92 -18.83
C GLY A 286 18.35 -12.30 -20.30
N LYS A 287 17.43 -13.08 -20.88
CA LYS A 287 17.51 -13.58 -22.26
C LYS A 287 16.35 -13.04 -23.11
N PRO A 288 16.51 -12.94 -24.44
CA PRO A 288 15.39 -12.71 -25.35
C PRO A 288 14.29 -13.76 -25.19
N ARG A 289 13.07 -13.45 -25.64
CA ARG A 289 11.95 -14.40 -25.60
C ARG A 289 12.30 -15.66 -26.38
N ASN A 290 12.02 -16.82 -25.79
CA ASN A 290 12.40 -18.12 -26.34
C ASN A 290 11.29 -18.82 -27.13
N ALA A 291 10.10 -18.22 -27.20
CA ALA A 291 8.94 -18.72 -27.91
C ALA A 291 7.99 -17.56 -28.25
N HIS A 292 7.21 -17.74 -29.30
CA HIS A 292 6.03 -16.95 -29.61
C HIS A 292 4.90 -17.30 -28.65
N VAL A 293 4.06 -16.30 -28.33
CA VAL A 293 2.78 -16.51 -27.67
C VAL A 293 1.68 -15.96 -28.55
N VAL A 294 0.84 -16.85 -29.09
CA VAL A 294 -0.19 -16.53 -30.08
C VAL A 294 -1.56 -16.73 -29.49
N VAL A 295 -2.43 -15.75 -29.65
CA VAL A 295 -3.79 -15.77 -29.15
C VAL A 295 -4.65 -16.73 -29.97
N THR A 296 -5.26 -17.73 -29.33
CA THR A 296 -6.18 -18.67 -29.99
C THR A 296 -7.64 -18.28 -29.77
N LYS A 297 -7.97 -17.77 -28.59
CA LYS A 297 -9.25 -17.10 -28.27
C LYS A 297 -8.98 -15.69 -27.79
N ASN A 298 -9.86 -14.73 -28.11
CA ASN A 298 -9.73 -13.34 -27.64
C ASN A 298 -9.31 -13.29 -26.17
N THR A 299 -8.16 -12.66 -25.91
CA THR A 299 -7.44 -12.78 -24.65
C THR A 299 -7.23 -11.41 -24.03
N THR A 300 -7.44 -11.31 -22.72
CA THR A 300 -7.09 -10.13 -21.93
C THR A 300 -5.98 -10.50 -20.97
N CYS A 301 -4.92 -9.69 -20.93
CA CYS A 301 -3.83 -9.83 -19.99
C CYS A 301 -3.69 -8.60 -19.09
N LEU A 302 -3.31 -8.84 -17.84
CA LEU A 302 -2.63 -7.83 -17.02
C LEU A 302 -1.16 -7.82 -17.44
N VAL A 303 -0.63 -6.65 -17.75
CA VAL A 303 0.75 -6.43 -18.21
C VAL A 303 1.47 -5.61 -17.15
N LEU A 304 2.62 -6.11 -16.71
CA LEU A 304 3.55 -5.40 -15.82
C LEU A 304 4.85 -5.14 -16.58
N SER A 305 5.28 -3.88 -16.64
CA SER A 305 6.51 -3.46 -17.31
C SER A 305 7.27 -2.41 -16.49
N PRO A 306 8.61 -2.27 -16.66
CA PRO A 306 9.40 -1.24 -15.99
C PRO A 306 9.05 0.21 -16.37
N GLY A 307 8.22 0.40 -17.40
CA GLY A 307 7.82 1.71 -17.92
C GLY A 307 6.76 1.54 -19.01
N GLU A 308 6.29 2.65 -19.57
CA GLU A 308 5.26 2.62 -20.62
C GLU A 308 5.71 1.77 -21.82
N PRO A 309 4.84 0.87 -22.33
CA PRO A 309 5.11 0.11 -23.54
C PRO A 309 5.39 1.07 -24.70
N THR A 310 6.56 0.94 -25.32
CA THR A 310 6.87 1.73 -26.51
C THR A 310 6.11 1.14 -27.70
N ASN A 311 5.24 1.95 -28.32
CA ASN A 311 4.40 1.54 -29.48
C ASN A 311 5.21 1.02 -30.68
N PHE A 312 6.53 1.20 -30.69
CA PHE A 312 7.45 0.70 -31.71
C PHE A 312 8.74 0.23 -31.04
N ALA A 313 8.72 -1.02 -30.58
CA ALA A 313 9.97 -1.72 -30.35
C ALA A 313 10.70 -1.89 -31.67
N GLY A 314 11.79 -1.15 -31.87
CA GLY A 314 12.68 -1.37 -33.01
C GLY A 314 13.11 -2.85 -33.02
N ARG A 315 13.20 -3.44 -34.21
CA ARG A 315 13.47 -4.87 -34.39
C ARG A 315 14.94 -5.11 -34.78
N GLY A 316 15.59 -6.14 -34.24
CA GLY A 316 16.96 -6.58 -34.56
C GLY A 316 18.01 -6.24 -33.49
N GLU A 317 19.18 -6.91 -33.52
CA GLU A 317 20.26 -6.75 -32.52
C GLU A 317 20.78 -5.30 -32.36
N GLU A 318 20.62 -4.48 -33.40
CA GLU A 318 21.05 -3.07 -33.46
C GLU A 318 19.92 -2.08 -33.11
N ALA A 319 18.69 -2.55 -32.88
CA ALA A 319 17.58 -1.68 -32.55
C ALA A 319 17.74 -1.13 -31.14
N ARG A 320 18.29 0.09 -31.05
CA ARG A 320 18.41 0.81 -29.79
C ARG A 320 17.18 1.66 -29.55
N PHE A 321 16.57 1.46 -28.39
CA PHE A 321 15.68 2.44 -27.80
C PHE A 321 16.51 3.64 -27.34
N GLY A 322 16.03 4.84 -27.63
CA GLY A 322 16.35 6.00 -26.81
C GLY A 322 15.62 5.82 -25.48
N VAL A 323 16.23 5.09 -24.55
CA VAL A 323 15.91 5.29 -23.14
C VAL A 323 16.54 6.65 -22.84
N ASP A 324 15.70 7.68 -22.79
CA ASP A 324 16.10 8.92 -22.16
C ASP A 324 16.29 8.55 -20.67
N ASP A 325 17.54 8.27 -20.28
CA ASP A 325 17.99 8.08 -18.88
C ASP A 325 17.85 9.39 -18.06
N SER A 326 16.98 10.29 -18.50
CA SER A 326 16.71 11.60 -17.91
C SER A 326 15.33 11.64 -17.22
N ALA A 327 14.97 10.56 -16.54
CA ALA A 327 14.02 10.59 -15.44
C ALA A 327 14.61 9.97 -14.16
N GLY A 328 15.92 10.13 -13.96
CA GLY A 328 16.54 10.06 -12.64
C GLY A 328 16.12 11.26 -11.79
N GLY A 329 14.81 11.42 -11.56
CA GLY A 329 14.30 12.30 -10.54
C GLY A 329 14.62 11.70 -9.18
N GLN A 330 15.85 11.87 -8.70
CA GLN A 330 16.16 11.76 -7.28
C GLN A 330 15.37 12.85 -6.54
N ALA A 331 14.12 12.55 -6.21
CA ALA A 331 13.29 13.38 -5.36
C ALA A 331 12.49 12.44 -4.47
N GLY A 332 13.02 12.17 -3.27
CA GLY A 332 12.26 11.39 -2.29
C GLY A 332 12.98 11.08 -0.99
N GLY A 333 14.33 11.10 -0.98
CA GLY A 333 15.10 10.75 0.22
C GLY A 333 15.38 11.89 1.20
N HIS A 334 15.24 13.15 0.80
CA HIS A 334 15.70 14.29 1.61
C HIS A 334 14.80 14.63 2.82
N ASP A 335 13.56 14.15 2.82
CA ASP A 335 12.55 14.47 3.83
C ASP A 335 12.25 13.32 4.82
N ILE A 336 12.85 12.15 4.62
CA ILE A 336 12.68 11.01 5.54
C ILE A 336 13.60 11.20 6.73
N THR A 337 13.02 11.29 7.93
CA THR A 337 13.79 11.37 9.18
C THR A 337 13.61 10.12 10.04
N THR A 338 12.70 9.23 9.69
CA THR A 338 12.48 7.99 10.46
C THR A 338 12.07 6.87 9.52
N ARG A 339 12.67 5.70 9.71
CA ARG A 339 12.34 4.48 8.98
C ARG A 339 12.14 3.36 10.00
N ILE A 340 10.94 2.78 10.04
CA ILE A 340 10.64 1.68 10.95
C ILE A 340 10.60 0.39 10.15
N ASP A 341 11.47 -0.56 10.52
CA ASP A 341 11.37 -1.92 10.03
C ASP A 341 10.23 -2.63 10.77
N VAL A 342 9.25 -3.06 10.00
CA VAL A 342 8.04 -3.75 10.46
C VAL A 342 7.93 -5.16 9.86
N THR A 343 9.02 -5.68 9.28
CA THR A 343 9.07 -6.97 8.56
C THR A 343 8.62 -8.14 9.43
N GLU A 344 8.98 -8.14 10.72
CA GLU A 344 8.56 -9.16 11.69
C GLU A 344 7.10 -9.02 12.15
N PHE A 345 6.47 -7.87 11.86
CA PHE A 345 5.12 -7.50 12.28
C PHE A 345 4.14 -7.42 11.10
N ILE A 346 4.53 -8.01 9.96
CA ILE A 346 3.78 -7.90 8.71
C ILE A 346 2.45 -8.67 8.76
N GLU A 347 2.40 -9.79 9.49
CA GLU A 347 1.20 -10.65 9.56
C GLU A 347 -0.03 -9.90 10.13
N PRO A 348 0.05 -9.21 11.28
CA PRO A 348 -1.03 -8.32 11.74
C PRO A 348 -1.46 -7.29 10.70
N LYS A 349 -0.50 -6.68 9.98
CA LYS A 349 -0.78 -5.67 8.95
C LYS A 349 -1.54 -6.25 7.75
N ILE A 350 -1.13 -7.43 7.26
CA ILE A 350 -1.83 -8.13 6.17
C ILE A 350 -3.23 -8.57 6.61
N ASN A 351 -3.35 -9.08 7.84
CA ASN A 351 -4.65 -9.46 8.40
C ASN A 351 -5.57 -8.24 8.53
N ALA A 352 -5.05 -7.09 8.93
CA ALA A 352 -5.79 -5.83 8.98
C ALA A 352 -6.24 -5.38 7.58
N LEU A 353 -5.33 -5.41 6.60
CA LEU A 353 -5.64 -5.06 5.20
C LEU A 353 -6.77 -5.93 4.64
N SER A 354 -6.76 -7.24 4.95
CA SER A 354 -7.81 -8.18 4.51
C SER A 354 -9.20 -7.90 5.10
N GLN A 355 -9.31 -7.05 6.13
CA GLN A 355 -10.60 -6.63 6.66
C GLN A 355 -11.26 -5.54 5.80
N HIS A 356 -10.49 -4.78 5.03
CA HIS A 356 -10.98 -3.71 4.15
C HIS A 356 -11.55 -4.23 2.82
N ARG A 357 -12.34 -5.30 2.86
CA ARG A 357 -12.80 -6.06 1.69
C ARG A 357 -13.58 -5.24 0.66
N SER A 358 -14.34 -4.23 1.11
CA SER A 358 -15.06 -3.33 0.20
C SER A 358 -14.14 -2.56 -0.75
N GLN A 359 -12.85 -2.48 -0.41
CA GLN A 359 -11.80 -1.73 -1.11
C GLN A 359 -10.71 -2.65 -1.65
N TYR A 360 -10.23 -3.58 -0.82
CA TYR A 360 -9.15 -4.52 -1.12
C TYR A 360 -9.65 -5.95 -0.83
N PRO A 361 -10.20 -6.66 -1.83
CA PRO A 361 -10.56 -8.07 -1.71
C PRO A 361 -9.29 -8.95 -1.75
N ILE A 362 -8.36 -8.69 -0.84
CA ILE A 362 -7.07 -9.37 -0.70
C ILE A 362 -7.16 -10.33 0.49
N SER A 363 -6.63 -11.54 0.30
CA SER A 363 -6.47 -12.52 1.39
C SER A 363 -4.98 -12.65 1.75
N PRO A 364 -4.63 -12.89 3.02
CA PRO A 364 -3.22 -13.00 3.43
C PRO A 364 -2.40 -14.02 2.64
N GLU A 365 -3.02 -15.15 2.28
CA GLU A 365 -2.45 -16.26 1.53
C GLU A 365 -2.29 -16.00 0.02
N MET A 366 -2.73 -14.84 -0.47
CA MET A 366 -2.72 -14.51 -1.91
C MET A 366 -1.32 -14.40 -2.49
N PHE A 367 -0.38 -13.82 -1.73
CA PHE A 367 1.04 -13.75 -2.10
C PHE A 367 1.89 -14.45 -1.05
N PRO A 368 3.09 -14.93 -1.44
CA PRO A 368 4.06 -15.43 -0.48
C PRO A 368 4.37 -14.37 0.57
N LEU A 369 4.55 -14.81 1.82
CA LEU A 369 4.88 -13.92 2.92
C LEU A 369 6.11 -13.04 2.64
N GLU A 370 7.12 -13.57 1.96
CA GLU A 370 8.32 -12.79 1.61
C GLU A 370 8.02 -11.64 0.64
N MET A 371 7.02 -11.78 -0.24
CA MET A 371 6.61 -10.68 -1.12
C MET A 371 5.93 -9.56 -0.32
N TRP A 372 5.08 -9.92 0.64
CA TRP A 372 4.49 -8.95 1.56
C TRP A 372 5.56 -8.22 2.38
N ARG A 373 6.55 -8.95 2.87
CA ARG A 373 7.70 -8.39 3.61
C ARG A 373 8.50 -7.41 2.77
N GLU A 374 8.80 -7.77 1.53
CA GLU A 374 9.55 -6.88 0.64
C GLU A 374 8.80 -5.59 0.33
N ILE A 375 7.48 -5.65 0.15
CA ILE A 375 6.68 -4.49 -0.27
C ILE A 375 6.26 -3.62 0.92
N LEU A 376 5.79 -4.23 2.00
CA LEU A 376 5.15 -3.55 3.13
C LEU A 376 5.98 -3.57 4.43
N GLY A 377 7.16 -4.19 4.42
CA GLY A 377 8.01 -4.39 5.60
C GLY A 377 8.74 -3.14 6.10
N GLN A 378 8.57 -1.99 5.44
CA GLN A 378 9.18 -0.72 5.84
C GLN A 378 8.13 0.38 5.83
N GLU A 379 8.12 1.19 6.89
CA GLU A 379 7.29 2.39 6.98
C GLU A 379 8.18 3.61 7.19
N TYR A 380 7.86 4.70 6.51
CA TYR A 380 8.71 5.88 6.43
C TYR A 380 7.97 7.11 6.97
N PHE A 381 8.68 7.92 7.75
CA PHE A 381 8.12 9.11 8.38
C PHE A 381 9.05 10.30 8.31
N ARG A 382 8.45 11.49 8.32
CA ARG A 382 9.11 12.75 8.65
C ARG A 382 8.66 13.20 10.03
N ARG A 383 9.62 13.39 10.93
CA ARG A 383 9.42 13.88 12.27
C ARG A 383 9.34 15.40 12.23
N ILE A 384 8.14 15.91 12.46
CA ILE A 384 7.84 17.34 12.48
C ILE A 384 8.25 17.96 13.80
N TYR A 385 8.14 17.20 14.89
CA TYR A 385 8.50 17.68 16.22
C TYR A 385 9.09 16.60 17.13
N PRO A 386 10.11 16.95 17.94
CA PRO A 386 11.13 17.95 17.61
C PRO A 386 11.85 17.56 16.29
N PRO A 387 12.32 18.53 15.48
CA PRO A 387 13.09 18.23 14.28
C PRO A 387 14.36 17.45 14.62
N GLN A 388 14.63 16.35 13.93
CA GLN A 388 15.80 15.50 14.16
C GLN A 388 16.29 14.86 12.85
N HIS A 389 17.55 14.41 12.83
CA HIS A 389 18.11 13.64 11.72
C HIS A 389 18.09 12.13 12.02
N ILE A 390 17.35 11.40 11.18
CA ILE A 390 17.33 9.93 10.94
C ILE A 390 17.28 9.02 12.19
N GLU A 391 16.10 8.45 12.46
CA GLU A 391 15.83 7.41 13.47
C GLU A 391 15.43 6.08 12.80
N THR A 392 15.79 4.95 13.42
CA THR A 392 15.43 3.59 12.93
C THR A 392 14.45 2.84 13.85
N ASP A 393 14.22 3.41 15.02
CA ASP A 393 13.21 3.01 16.00
C ASP A 393 12.83 4.24 16.84
N PHE A 394 11.66 4.22 17.45
CA PHE A 394 11.34 5.11 18.56
C PHE A 394 11.99 4.61 19.84
N ASP A 395 12.82 5.45 20.48
CA ASP A 395 13.34 5.18 21.82
C ASP A 395 12.17 5.01 22.81
N LEU A 396 12.07 3.81 23.39
CA LEU A 396 11.10 3.40 24.42
C LEU A 396 11.47 3.91 25.82
#